data_AF-A0A7W8AEJ4-F1
#
_entry.id   AF-A0A7W8AEJ4-F1
#
_cell.length_a   1.000
_cell.length_b   1.000
_cell.length_c   1.000
_cell.angle_alpha   90.00
_cell.angle_beta   90.00
_cell.angle_gamma   90.00
#
_symmetry.space_group_name_H-M   'P 1'
#
loop_
_entity.id
_entity.type
_entity.pdbx_description
1 polymer ?
#
loop_
_entity_poly.entity_id
_entity_poly.type
_entity_poly.pdbx_seq_one_letter_code
_entity_poly.pdbx_strand_id
1 'polypeptide(L)'
;MLHNGVLPPDLEAATFRAFAKIPGITVDLAAVDGMGRPVVSISLVVEGYLKQETLLGRTTYAYRGHRAAFIKDHTNSVGGTYKKDTVESFSVRLATGIVDRYGRRP
;
A
#
# COMPACT_ATOMS: atom_id res chain seq x y z
N MET A 1 -5.01 -1.93 -8.39
CA MET A 1 -4.09 -2.02 -9.55
C MET A 1 -2.85 -2.87 -9.22
N LEU A 2 -1.90 -2.42 -8.39
CA LEU A 2 -0.67 -3.19 -8.07
C LEU A 2 -0.89 -4.52 -7.32
N HIS A 3 -2.01 -4.65 -6.60
CA HIS A 3 -2.24 -5.81 -5.74
C HIS A 3 -2.70 -7.08 -6.49
N ASN A 4 -3.06 -7.05 -7.78
CA ASN A 4 -3.67 -8.21 -8.46
C ASN A 4 -2.87 -8.78 -9.64
N GLY A 5 -1.79 -8.14 -10.09
CA GLY A 5 -1.08 -8.57 -11.29
C GLY A 5 0.42 -8.29 -11.26
N VAL A 6 1.16 -9.01 -12.08
CA VAL A 6 2.54 -8.68 -12.44
C VAL A 6 2.47 -7.60 -13.52
N LEU A 7 3.07 -6.44 -13.26
CA LEU A 7 3.16 -5.37 -14.26
C LEU A 7 4.51 -5.47 -14.99
N PRO A 8 4.56 -5.20 -16.30
CA PRO A 8 5.82 -4.94 -16.98
C PRO A 8 6.56 -3.75 -16.34
N PRO A 9 7.90 -3.74 -16.32
CA PRO A 9 8.69 -2.68 -15.68
C PRO A 9 8.30 -1.25 -16.10
N ASP A 10 8.01 -1.05 -17.39
CA ASP A 10 7.64 0.28 -17.90
C ASP A 10 6.31 0.79 -17.34
N LEU A 11 5.35 -0.12 -17.16
CA LEU A 11 4.03 0.21 -16.60
C LEU A 11 4.12 0.49 -15.09
N GLU A 12 4.96 -0.27 -14.39
CA GLU A 12 5.25 -0.02 -12.98
C GLU A 12 5.94 1.34 -12.78
N ALA A 13 6.95 1.66 -13.59
CA ALA A 13 7.60 2.97 -13.59
C ALA A 13 6.65 4.11 -13.97
N ALA A 14 5.74 3.90 -14.93
CA ALA A 14 4.69 4.88 -15.25
C ALA A 14 3.74 5.12 -14.06
N THR A 15 3.41 4.07 -13.32
CA THR A 15 2.58 4.16 -12.11
C THR A 15 3.26 5.00 -11.03
N PHE A 16 4.56 4.79 -10.77
CA PHE A 16 5.29 5.62 -9.80
C PHE A 16 5.41 7.08 -10.23
N ARG A 17 5.66 7.33 -11.52
CA ARG A 17 5.65 8.70 -12.07
C ARG A 17 4.27 9.35 -11.95
N ALA A 18 3.19 8.58 -12.06
CA ALA A 18 1.84 9.08 -11.86
C ALA A 18 1.59 9.44 -10.38
N PHE A 19 2.02 8.61 -9.43
CA PHE A 19 1.93 8.94 -7.99
C PHE A 19 2.62 10.26 -7.66
N ALA A 20 3.82 10.50 -8.19
CA ALA A 20 4.56 11.75 -7.96
C ALA A 20 3.81 13.01 -8.44
N LYS A 21 2.80 12.87 -9.31
CA LYS A 21 1.99 13.99 -9.81
C LYS A 21 0.72 14.24 -9.00
N ILE A 22 0.35 13.34 -8.09
CA ILE A 22 -0.85 13.48 -7.26
C ILE A 22 -0.52 14.41 -6.08
N PRO A 23 -1.19 15.57 -5.95
CA PRO A 23 -0.97 16.45 -4.80
C PRO A 23 -1.27 15.74 -3.48
N GLY A 24 -0.42 15.98 -2.48
CA GLY A 24 -0.59 15.40 -1.14
C GLY A 24 -0.01 14.00 -0.95
N ILE A 25 0.58 13.40 -1.99
CA ILE A 25 1.37 12.18 -1.81
C ILE A 25 2.63 12.47 -1.00
N THR A 26 2.92 11.58 -0.06
CA THR A 26 4.16 11.56 0.72
C THR A 26 4.87 10.23 0.55
N VAL A 27 6.21 10.26 0.65
CA VAL A 27 7.07 9.09 0.51
C VAL A 27 7.88 8.92 1.78
N ASP A 28 7.82 7.75 2.39
CA ASP A 28 8.64 7.35 3.54
C ASP A 28 9.54 6.18 3.14
N LEU A 29 10.86 6.45 3.11
CA LEU A 29 11.90 5.49 2.74
C LEU A 29 12.36 4.60 3.92
N ALA A 30 11.91 4.89 5.14
CA ALA A 30 12.27 4.18 6.36
C ALA A 30 11.13 3.31 6.90
N ALA A 31 10.04 3.16 6.13
CA ALA A 31 8.88 2.37 6.53
C ALA A 31 9.20 0.87 6.66
N VAL A 32 8.35 0.18 7.43
CA VAL A 32 8.34 -1.28 7.56
C VAL A 32 6.95 -1.84 7.22
N ASP A 33 6.93 -3.02 6.60
CA ASP A 33 5.68 -3.75 6.38
C ASP A 33 5.22 -4.47 7.65
N GLY A 34 4.07 -5.14 7.59
CA GLY A 34 3.51 -5.89 8.71
C GLY A 34 4.36 -7.08 9.18
N MET A 35 5.44 -7.42 8.47
CA MET A 35 6.41 -8.46 8.84
C MET A 35 7.73 -7.86 9.33
N GLY A 36 7.81 -6.54 9.49
CA GLY A 36 9.02 -5.83 9.92
C GLY A 36 10.08 -5.67 8.81
N ARG A 37 9.75 -5.97 7.55
CA ARG A 37 10.71 -5.86 6.43
C ARG A 37 10.79 -4.40 5.97
N PRO A 38 11.99 -3.88 5.65
CA PRO A 38 12.13 -2.53 5.10
C PRO A 38 11.38 -2.37 3.77
N VAL A 39 10.58 -1.30 3.67
CA VAL A 39 9.80 -0.94 2.50
C VAL A 39 9.83 0.56 2.26
N VAL A 40 9.46 0.97 1.05
CA VAL A 40 9.08 2.35 0.75
C VAL A 40 7.57 2.46 0.88
N SER A 41 7.08 3.39 1.71
CA SER A 41 5.66 3.71 1.80
C SER A 41 5.36 4.92 0.91
N ILE A 42 4.43 4.76 -0.02
CA ILE A 42 3.80 5.87 -0.75
C ILE A 42 2.42 6.05 -0.15
N SER A 43 2.13 7.24 0.38
CA SER A 43 0.89 7.47 1.11
C SER A 43 0.14 8.72 0.71
N LEU A 44 -1.19 8.66 0.82
CA LEU A 44 -2.12 9.76 0.59
C LEU A 44 -3.14 9.79 1.73
N VAL A 45 -3.46 10.98 2.22
CA VAL A 45 -4.56 11.17 3.17
C VAL A 45 -5.85 11.41 2.39
N VAL A 46 -6.79 10.48 2.50
CA VAL A 46 -8.11 10.52 1.87
C VAL A 46 -9.12 11.09 2.85
N GLU A 47 -9.95 12.03 2.36
CA GLU A 47 -10.99 12.72 3.11
C GLU A 47 -10.52 13.41 4.40
N GLY A 48 -9.20 13.61 4.53
CA GLY A 48 -8.58 14.27 5.67
C GLY A 48 -8.53 13.43 6.96
N TYR A 49 -8.87 12.14 6.93
CA TYR A 49 -8.87 11.27 8.12
C TYR A 49 -8.27 9.88 7.91
N LEU A 50 -8.18 9.36 6.69
CA LEU A 50 -7.68 8.02 6.41
C LEU A 50 -6.36 8.11 5.64
N LYS A 51 -5.25 7.69 6.23
CA LYS A 51 -3.97 7.56 5.52
C LYS A 51 -3.93 6.21 4.84
N GLN A 52 -3.93 6.21 3.51
CA GLN A 52 -3.74 5.01 2.70
C GLN A 52 -2.28 4.91 2.25
N GLU A 53 -1.69 3.74 2.44
CA GLU A 53 -0.29 3.45 2.15
C GLU A 53 -0.17 2.29 1.17
N THR A 54 0.60 2.50 0.11
CA THR A 54 1.10 1.45 -0.76
C THR A 54 2.54 1.14 -0.36
N LEU A 55 2.82 -0.11 -0.03
CA LEU A 55 4.13 -0.55 0.46
C LEU A 55 4.89 -1.26 -0.66
N LEU A 56 6.11 -0.81 -0.92
CA LEU A 56 6.96 -1.27 -2.02
C LEU A 56 8.30 -1.79 -1.50
N GLY A 57 8.87 -2.81 -2.14
CA GLY A 57 10.20 -3.30 -1.81
C GLY A 57 11.26 -2.22 -2.06
N ARG A 58 12.18 -2.00 -1.12
CA ARG A 58 13.16 -0.90 -1.22
C ARG A 58 14.12 -0.99 -2.41
N THR A 59 14.43 -2.20 -2.88
CA THR A 59 15.36 -2.41 -3.99
C THR A 59 14.66 -2.50 -5.34
N THR A 60 13.56 -3.26 -5.41
CA THR A 60 12.88 -3.58 -6.67
C THR A 60 11.64 -2.73 -6.92
N TYR A 61 11.19 -1.98 -5.91
CA TYR A 61 9.89 -1.29 -5.88
C TYR A 61 8.67 -2.19 -6.11
N ALA A 62 8.84 -3.51 -6.15
CA ALA A 62 7.74 -4.44 -6.29
C ALA A 62 6.73 -4.29 -5.14
N TYR A 63 5.45 -4.39 -5.45
CA TYR A 63 4.37 -4.32 -4.46
C TYR A 63 4.54 -5.35 -3.34
N ARG A 64 4.57 -4.87 -2.09
CA ARG A 64 4.70 -5.68 -0.87
C ARG A 64 3.43 -5.71 -0.04
N GLY A 65 2.50 -4.80 -0.26
CA GLY A 65 1.25 -4.75 0.50
C GLY A 65 0.63 -3.37 0.54
N HIS A 66 -0.34 -3.22 1.42
CA HIS A 66 -0.96 -1.93 1.72
C HIS A 66 -1.30 -1.85 3.21
N ARG A 67 -1.51 -0.63 3.68
CA ARG A 67 -2.00 -0.33 5.02
C ARG A 67 -2.88 0.92 4.95
N ALA A 68 -4.02 0.90 5.60
CA ALA A 68 -4.85 2.08 5.80
C ALA A 68 -5.11 2.26 7.30
N ALA A 69 -4.89 3.46 7.80
CA ALA A 69 -5.06 3.79 9.21
C ALA A 69 -5.65 5.18 9.41
N PHE A 70 -6.46 5.33 10.46
CA PHE A 70 -7.06 6.59 10.84
C PHE A 70 -6.02 7.51 11.48
N ILE A 71 -5.82 8.71 10.95
CA ILE A 71 -4.85 9.69 11.50
C ILE A 71 -5.46 10.62 12.55
N LYS A 72 -6.78 10.55 12.73
CA LYS A 72 -7.56 11.25 13.73
C LYS A 72 -8.85 10.48 14.00
N ASP A 73 -9.52 10.79 15.11
CA ASP A 73 -10.86 10.26 15.38
C ASP A 73 -11.83 10.63 14.26
N HIS A 74 -12.65 9.67 13.84
CA HIS A 74 -13.61 9.85 12.76
C HIS A 74 -14.90 9.09 13.05
N THR A 75 -16.04 9.75 12.85
CA THR A 75 -17.36 9.11 12.89
C THR A 75 -17.94 9.14 11.48
N ASN A 76 -18.30 7.97 10.96
CA ASN A 76 -18.88 7.85 9.63
C ASN A 76 -20.38 8.25 9.61
N SER A 77 -20.97 8.31 8.42
CA SER A 77 -22.36 8.73 8.22
C SER A 77 -23.41 7.83 8.88
N VAL A 78 -23.05 6.59 9.24
CA VAL A 78 -23.94 5.62 9.90
C VAL A 78 -23.68 5.51 11.42
N GLY A 79 -22.86 6.41 11.97
CA GLY A 79 -22.61 6.52 13.42
C GLY A 79 -21.50 5.61 13.96
N GLY A 80 -20.77 4.89 13.10
CA GLY A 80 -19.58 4.14 13.49
C GLY A 80 -18.40 5.06 13.79
N THR A 81 -17.80 4.95 14.97
CA THR A 81 -16.64 5.74 15.40
C THR A 81 -15.36 4.93 15.34
N TYR A 82 -14.34 5.48 14.69
CA TYR A 82 -12.99 4.97 14.60
C TYR A 82 -12.05 5.90 15.33
N LYS A 83 -11.19 5.33 16.19
CA LYS A 83 -10.19 6.11 16.91
C LYS A 83 -8.97 6.34 16.04
N LYS A 84 -8.26 7.44 16.30
CA LYS A 84 -6.92 7.66 15.79
C LYS A 84 -6.05 6.41 16.01
N ASP A 85 -5.18 6.12 15.04
CA ASP A 85 -4.25 5.00 14.99
C ASP A 85 -4.91 3.61 14.82
N THR A 86 -6.24 3.56 14.68
CA THR A 86 -6.93 2.33 14.28
C THR A 86 -6.55 1.95 12.85
N VAL A 87 -6.16 0.69 12.65
CA VAL A 87 -5.92 0.12 11.31
C VAL A 87 -7.26 -0.31 10.73
N GLU A 88 -7.61 0.25 9.57
CA GLU A 88 -8.81 -0.12 8.82
C GLU A 88 -8.55 -1.38 7.97
N SER A 89 -7.43 -1.38 7.25
CA SER A 89 -7.05 -2.48 6.38
C SER A 89 -5.54 -2.63 6.34
N PHE A 90 -5.08 -3.89 6.25
CA PHE A 90 -3.68 -4.16 5.98
C PHE A 90 -3.53 -5.46 5.20
N SER A 91 -2.47 -5.55 4.41
CA SER A 91 -2.05 -6.82 3.82
C SER A 91 -0.55 -6.84 3.63
N VAL A 92 0.01 -8.05 3.67
CA VAL A 92 1.41 -8.29 3.36
C VAL A 92 1.50 -9.39 2.30
N ARG A 93 2.25 -9.12 1.24
CA ARG A 93 2.60 -10.10 0.22
C ARG A 93 3.75 -10.97 0.73
N LEU A 94 3.43 -12.24 0.94
CA LEU A 94 4.40 -13.25 1.36
C LEU A 94 5.29 -13.67 0.18
N ALA A 95 4.66 -14.12 -0.91
CA ALA A 95 5.31 -14.55 -2.14
C ALA A 95 4.48 -14.16 -3.37
N THR A 96 5.14 -14.06 -4.53
CA THR A 96 4.50 -13.88 -5.84
C THR A 96 5.39 -14.51 -6.89
N GLY A 97 4.79 -15.14 -7.90
CA GLY A 97 5.49 -15.80 -8.98
C GLY A 97 4.52 -16.30 -10.04
N ILE A 98 5.02 -16.44 -11.26
CA ILE A 98 4.30 -17.13 -12.34
C ILE A 98 4.46 -18.63 -12.10
N VAL A 99 3.37 -19.38 -12.17
CA VAL A 99 3.37 -20.84 -11.98
C VAL A 99 2.89 -21.54 -13.24
N ASP A 100 3.43 -22.73 -13.51
CA ASP A 100 3.11 -23.48 -14.74
C ASP A 100 1.74 -24.16 -14.71
N ARG A 101 1.17 -24.38 -13.52
CA ARG A 101 -0.08 -25.15 -13.33
C ARG A 101 -0.95 -24.56 -12.23
N TYR A 102 -2.27 -24.65 -12.44
CA TYR A 102 -3.28 -24.30 -11.44
C TYR A 102 -3.07 -25.10 -10.14
N GLY A 103 -3.32 -24.45 -8.99
CA GLY A 103 -3.18 -25.06 -7.67
C GLY A 103 -1.76 -25.08 -7.08
N ARG A 104 -0.73 -24.66 -7.84
CA ARG A 104 0.63 -24.46 -7.32
C ARG A 104 0.79 -23.08 -6.66
N ARG A 105 1.56 -23.03 -5.58
CA ARG A 105 1.99 -21.77 -4.94
C ARG A 105 3.43 -21.44 -5.36
N PRO A 106 3.76 -20.16 -5.55
CA PRO A 106 5.14 -19.70 -5.69
C PRO A 106 6.01 -20.02 -4.49
#